data_AF-A0A5B8JXX2-F1
#
_entry.id   AF-A0A5B8JXX2-F1
#
_cell.length_a   1.000
_cell.length_b   1.000
_cell.length_c   1.000
_cell.angle_alpha   90.00
_cell.angle_beta   90.00
_cell.angle_gamma   90.00
#
_symmetry.space_group_name_H-M   'P 1'
#
loop_
_entity.id
_entity.type
_entity.pdbx_description
1 polymer ?
#
loop_
_entity_poly.entity_id
_entity_poly.type
_entity_poly.pdbx_seq_one_letter_code
_entity_poly.pdbx_strand_id
1 'polypeptide(L)'
;MKNYKVKIVIWSVVLLVSIIAIILLSINIHQLKETIDLFNVVELDSEIQSTYKLIRAYSIGGLAFALILFVLSSVITYAGFKSWRYVEMFG
;
A
#
# COMPACT_ATOMS: atom_id res chain seq x y z
N MET A 1 -2.51 28.46 12.79
CA MET A 1 -1.79 27.18 12.67
C MET A 1 -0.76 27.26 11.54
N LYS A 2 0.48 27.70 11.81
CA LYS A 2 1.54 27.78 10.79
C LYS A 2 1.88 26.36 10.29
N ASN A 3 1.97 26.17 8.98
CA ASN A 3 2.38 24.95 8.26
C ASN A 3 1.33 23.85 8.01
N TYR A 4 0.02 24.12 8.15
CA TYR A 4 -1.00 23.11 7.84
C TYR A 4 -0.99 22.68 6.36
N LYS A 5 -0.71 23.59 5.43
CA LYS A 5 -0.59 23.31 3.98
C LYS A 5 0.48 22.26 3.69
N VAL A 6 1.63 22.34 4.36
CA VAL A 6 2.74 21.37 4.22
C VAL A 6 2.29 19.97 4.66
N LYS A 7 1.53 19.87 5.76
CA LYS A 7 1.01 18.58 6.22
C LYS A 7 0.05 17.94 5.19
N ILE A 8 -0.82 18.74 4.57
CA ILE A 8 -1.74 18.25 3.51
C ILE A 8 -0.95 17.70 2.32
N VAL A 9 0.11 18.40 1.91
CA VAL A 9 0.97 17.96 0.80
C VAL A 9 1.68 16.65 1.16
N ILE A 10 2.24 16.52 2.36
CA ILE A 10 2.88 15.28 2.82
C ILE A 10 1.89 14.12 2.76
N TRP A 11 0.69 14.27 3.31
CA TRP A 11 -0.33 13.21 3.28
C TRP A 11 -0.80 12.86 1.86
N SER A 12 -0.82 13.84 0.95
CA SER A 12 -1.12 13.60 -0.47
C SER A 12 -0.02 12.80 -1.18
N VAL A 13 1.25 13.03 -0.84
CA VAL A 13 2.37 12.21 -1.34
C VAL A 13 2.29 10.80 -0.78
N VAL A 14 1.99 10.66 0.50
CA VAL A 14 1.81 9.34 1.14
C VAL A 14 0.67 8.55 0.50
N LEU A 15 -0.44 9.21 0.16
CA LEU A 15 -1.53 8.62 -0.62
C LEU A 15 -1.02 8.05 -1.96
N LEU A 16 -0.27 8.84 -2.73
CA LEU A 16 0.29 8.39 -4.01
C LEU A 16 1.23 7.19 -3.86
N VAL A 17 2.12 7.23 -2.86
CA VAL A 17 3.05 6.12 -2.58
C VAL A 17 2.28 4.85 -2.19
N SER A 18 1.21 4.98 -1.40
CA SER A 18 0.39 3.83 -0.99
C SER A 18 -0.31 3.16 -2.18
N ILE A 19 -0.76 3.93 -3.18
CA ILE A 19 -1.33 3.38 -4.43
C ILE A 19 -0.29 2.56 -5.18
N ILE A 20 0.92 3.10 -5.34
CA ILE A 20 2.02 2.40 -6.03
C ILE A 20 2.36 1.09 -5.30
N ALA A 21 2.46 1.14 -3.96
CA ALA A 21 2.72 -0.04 -3.15
C ALA A 21 1.65 -1.12 -3.32
N ILE A 22 0.37 -0.75 -3.34
CA ILE A 22 -0.75 -1.69 -3.55
C ILE A 22 -0.61 -2.39 -4.91
N ILE A 23 -0.32 -1.63 -5.98
CA ILE A 23 -0.18 -2.19 -7.34
C ILE A 23 0.99 -3.18 -7.38
N LEU A 24 2.17 -2.78 -6.90
CA LEU A 24 3.36 -3.62 -6.92
C LEU A 24 3.18 -4.91 -6.10
N LEU A 25 2.63 -4.80 -4.89
CA LEU A 25 2.38 -5.96 -4.02
C LEU A 25 1.32 -6.88 -4.62
N SER A 26 0.27 -6.34 -5.25
CA SER A 26 -0.75 -7.15 -5.93
C SER A 26 -0.15 -7.97 -7.08
N ILE A 27 0.71 -7.36 -7.90
CA ILE A 27 1.41 -8.07 -9.00
C ILE A 27 2.32 -9.15 -8.42
N ASN A 28 3.10 -8.82 -7.38
CA ASN A 28 4.03 -9.75 -6.75
C ASN A 28 3.31 -10.98 -6.15
N ILE A 29 2.18 -10.77 -5.46
CA ILE A 29 1.38 -11.87 -4.90
C ILE A 29 0.85 -12.78 -6.01
N HIS A 30 0.44 -12.21 -7.16
CA HIS A 30 -0.04 -12.98 -8.29
C HIS A 30 1.06 -13.88 -8.87
N GLN A 31 2.25 -13.33 -9.12
CA GLN A 31 3.41 -14.09 -9.63
C GLN A 31 3.86 -15.19 -8.66
N LEU A 32 3.89 -14.89 -7.36
CA LEU A 32 4.23 -15.87 -6.33
C LEU A 32 3.21 -17.02 -6.29
N LYS A 33 1.92 -16.73 -6.50
CA LYS A 33 0.89 -17.76 -6.55
C LYS A 33 1.13 -18.71 -7.74
N GLU A 34 1.35 -18.18 -8.94
CA GLU A 34 1.63 -19.00 -10.13
C GLU A 34 2.88 -19.89 -9.93
N THR A 35 3.92 -19.33 -9.30
CA THR A 35 5.16 -20.06 -9.00
C THR A 35 4.93 -21.17 -7.98
N ILE A 36 4.18 -20.91 -6.91
CA ILE A 36 3.84 -21.92 -5.90
C ILE A 36 2.95 -23.01 -6.49
N ASP A 37 2.04 -22.66 -7.39
CA ASP A 37 1.15 -23.64 -8.02
C ASP A 37 1.93 -24.64 -8.91
N LEU A 38 3.04 -24.20 -9.54
CA LEU A 38 3.97 -25.06 -10.28
C LEU A 38 4.68 -26.09 -9.38
N PHE A 39 4.92 -25.77 -8.10
CA PHE A 39 5.57 -26.69 -7.16
C PHE A 39 4.70 -27.91 -6.84
N ASN A 40 3.40 -27.86 -7.12
CA ASN A 40 2.51 -29.03 -6.99
C ASN A 40 2.65 -30.01 -8.15
N VAL A 41 3.29 -29.61 -9.26
CA VAL A 41 3.48 -30.42 -10.47
C VAL A 41 4.92 -30.93 -10.57
N VAL A 42 5.89 -30.22 -9.97
CA VAL A 42 7.32 -30.56 -10.00
C VAL A 42 7.86 -30.60 -8.57
N GLU A 43 8.49 -31.71 -8.18
CA GLU A 43 9.15 -31.83 -6.89
C GLU A 43 10.35 -30.88 -6.83
N LEU A 44 10.19 -29.84 -6.02
CA LEU A 44 11.23 -28.87 -5.69
C LEU A 44 11.57 -28.98 -4.21
N ASP A 45 12.81 -28.63 -3.88
CA ASP A 45 13.33 -28.71 -2.53
C ASP A 45 12.44 -27.97 -1.52
N SER A 46 12.25 -28.61 -0.36
CA SER A 46 11.35 -28.16 0.70
C SER A 46 11.74 -26.78 1.26
N GLU A 47 13.04 -26.46 1.27
CA GLU A 47 13.56 -25.17 1.71
C GLU A 47 13.09 -24.04 0.77
N ILE A 48 13.14 -24.27 -0.55
CA ILE A 48 12.67 -23.33 -1.57
C ILE A 48 11.15 -23.11 -1.41
N GLN A 49 10.37 -24.18 -1.24
CA GLN A 49 8.92 -24.06 -1.06
C GLN A 49 8.54 -23.25 0.18
N SER A 50 9.25 -23.47 1.30
CA SER A 50 8.99 -22.74 2.54
C SER A 50 9.31 -21.24 2.40
N THR A 51 10.39 -20.91 1.70
CA THR A 51 10.82 -19.54 1.44
C THR A 51 9.78 -18.78 0.61
N TYR A 52 9.29 -19.37 -0.48
CA TYR A 52 8.26 -18.75 -1.33
C TYR A 52 6.93 -18.56 -0.58
N LYS A 53 6.52 -19.52 0.27
CA LYS A 53 5.34 -19.39 1.13
C LYS A 53 5.50 -18.25 2.14
N LEU A 54 6.68 -18.10 2.75
CA LEU A 54 7.00 -16.99 3.65
C LEU A 54 6.93 -15.64 2.93
N ILE A 55 7.58 -15.51 1.77
CA ILE A 55 7.55 -14.27 0.98
C ILE A 55 6.10 -13.92 0.61
N ARG A 56 5.28 -14.89 0.19
CA ARG A 56 3.87 -14.66 -0.10
C ARG A 56 3.10 -14.14 1.11
N ALA A 57 3.31 -14.72 2.30
CA ALA A 57 2.67 -14.26 3.53
C ALA A 57 3.06 -12.80 3.88
N TYR A 58 4.35 -12.46 3.75
CA TYR A 58 4.83 -11.08 3.95
C TYR A 58 4.25 -10.11 2.92
N SER A 59 4.18 -10.49 1.64
CA SER A 59 3.59 -9.64 0.59
C SER A 59 2.10 -9.37 0.86
N ILE A 60 1.35 -10.36 1.32
CA ILE A 60 -0.07 -10.18 1.72
C ILE A 60 -0.18 -9.24 2.92
N GLY A 61 0.67 -9.41 3.94
CA GLY A 61 0.72 -8.51 5.10
C GLY A 61 1.05 -7.07 4.71
N GLY A 62 2.03 -6.90 3.82
CA GLY A 62 2.39 -5.60 3.25
C GLY A 62 1.25 -4.96 2.48
N LEU A 63 0.49 -5.76 1.71
CA LEU A 63 -0.66 -5.26 0.94
C LEU A 63 -1.78 -4.78 1.87
N ALA A 64 -2.07 -5.54 2.93
CA ALA A 64 -3.04 -5.13 3.94
C ALA A 64 -2.64 -3.81 4.62
N PHE A 65 -1.35 -3.66 4.98
CA PHE A 65 -0.84 -2.43 5.54
C PHE A 65 -0.97 -1.24 4.57
N ALA A 66 -0.60 -1.45 3.30
CA ALA A 66 -0.70 -0.41 2.26
C ALA A 66 -2.16 0.04 2.03
N LEU A 67 -3.13 -0.89 2.10
CA LEU A 67 -4.57 -0.57 2.02
C LEU A 67 -5.05 0.29 3.18
N ILE A 68 -4.67 -0.04 4.42
CA ILE A 68 -5.00 0.78 5.59
C ILE A 68 -4.42 2.19 5.44
N LEU A 69 -3.16 2.26 5.01
CA LEU A 69 -2.44 3.50 4.84
C LEU A 69 -3.05 4.37 3.73
N PHE A 70 -3.53 3.75 2.65
CA PHE A 70 -4.28 4.41 1.59
C PHE A 70 -5.58 5.02 2.10
N VAL A 71 -6.39 4.27 2.85
CA VAL A 71 -7.66 4.76 3.41
C VAL A 71 -7.43 5.93 4.35
N LEU A 72 -6.47 5.81 5.28
CA LEU A 72 -6.13 6.89 6.22
C LEU A 72 -5.66 8.14 5.50
N SER A 73 -4.75 7.98 4.55
CA SER A 73 -4.20 9.11 3.78
C SER A 73 -5.28 9.78 2.95
N SER A 74 -6.23 9.02 2.38
CA SER A 74 -7.36 9.56 1.62
C SER A 74 -8.26 10.45 2.47
N VAL A 75 -8.64 9.98 3.66
CA VAL A 75 -9.48 10.74 4.60
C VAL A 75 -8.77 12.02 5.04
N ILE A 76 -7.49 11.93 5.41
CA ILE A 76 -6.70 13.08 5.88
C ILE A 76 -6.51 14.10 4.76
N THR A 77 -6.16 13.66 3.55
CA THR A 77 -5.99 14.52 2.38
C THR A 77 -7.30 15.23 2.03
N TYR A 78 -8.43 14.51 1.99
CA TYR A 78 -9.74 15.11 1.73
C TYR A 78 -10.12 16.15 2.79
N ALA A 79 -10.02 15.80 4.07
CA ALA A 79 -10.30 16.73 5.17
C ALA A 79 -9.38 17.96 5.14
N GLY A 80 -8.11 17.74 4.80
CA GLY A 80 -7.10 18.77 4.61
C GLY A 80 -7.46 19.77 3.51
N PHE A 81 -7.76 19.29 2.31
CA PHE A 81 -8.18 20.15 1.20
C PHE A 81 -9.47 20.91 1.50
N LYS A 82 -10.45 20.25 2.14
CA LYS A 82 -11.70 20.90 2.55
C LYS A 82 -11.44 22.04 3.54
N SER A 83 -10.59 21.80 4.53
CA SER A 83 -10.19 22.79 5.53
C SER A 83 -9.47 23.99 4.89
N TRP A 84 -8.57 23.74 3.94
CA TRP A 84 -7.89 24.79 3.20
C TRP A 84 -8.90 25.70 2.49
N ARG A 85 -9.86 25.13 1.74
CA ARG A 85 -10.88 25.91 1.03
C ARG A 85 -11.72 26.78 1.97
N TYR A 86 -12.10 26.28 3.15
CA TYR A 86 -12.83 27.09 4.14
C TYR A 86 -12.02 28.29 4.63
N VAL A 87 -10.73 28.09 4.89
CA VAL A 87 -9.85 29.20 5.30
C VAL A 87 -9.70 30.24 4.20
N GLU A 88 -9.70 29.85 2.92
CA GLU A 88 -9.65 30.83 1.81
C GLU A 88 -10.97 31.56 1.57
N MET A 89 -12.12 30.94 1.88
CA MET A 89 -13.43 31.55 1.68
C MET A 89 -13.86 32.47 2.82
N PHE A 90 -13.40 32.22 4.05
CA PHE A 90 -13.86 32.90 5.26
C PHE A 90 -12.74 33.56 6.09
N GLY A 91 -11.48 33.47 5.62
CA GLY A 91 -10.30 34.01 6.30
C GLY A 91 -9.72 35.25 5.62
#